data_AF-A0A2R4BJ70-F1
#
_entry.id   AF-A0A2R4BJ70-F1
#
_cell.length_a   1.000
_cell.length_b   1.000
_cell.length_c   1.000
_cell.angle_alpha   90.00
_cell.angle_beta   90.00
_cell.angle_gamma   90.00
#
_symmetry.space_group_name_H-M   'P 1'
#
loop_
_entity.id
_entity.type
_entity.pdbx_description
1 polymer ?
#
loop_
_entity_poly.entity_id
_entity_poly.type
_entity_poly.pdbx_seq_one_letter_code
_entity_poly.pdbx_strand_id
1 'polypeptide(L)'
;MKLKTYSGAEVLELRRKLGLNQREFWAPFQTTQSGGSRYESSRDIPNPVQVLLNIAFNTDAKATAIFDELRAFGNPRKKAKPAPRETE
;
A
#
# COMPACT_ATOMS: atom_id res chain seq x y z
N MET A 1 -7.56 6.08 5.86
CA MET A 1 -6.93 6.01 4.53
C MET A 1 -7.94 5.70 3.42
N LYS A 2 -7.95 6.44 2.30
CA LYS A 2 -8.70 6.04 1.09
C LYS A 2 -7.74 5.44 0.07
N LEU A 3 -7.64 4.11 0.05
CA LEU A 3 -6.79 3.35 -0.87
C LEU A 3 -7.54 3.04 -2.16
N LYS A 4 -6.84 3.00 -3.29
CA LYS A 4 -7.36 2.33 -4.49
C LYS A 4 -7.30 0.82 -4.25
N THR A 5 -8.41 0.13 -4.40
CA THR A 5 -8.40 -1.35 -4.46
C THR A 5 -8.08 -1.75 -5.89
N TYR A 6 -6.96 -2.44 -6.10
CA TYR A 6 -6.62 -3.02 -7.39
C TYR A 6 -7.28 -4.39 -7.54
N SER A 7 -7.92 -4.62 -8.68
CA SER A 7 -8.34 -5.96 -9.10
C SER A 7 -7.16 -6.76 -9.68
N GLY A 8 -7.28 -8.08 -9.69
CA GLY A 8 -6.29 -8.97 -10.32
C GLY A 8 -6.01 -8.63 -11.78
N ALA A 9 -7.08 -8.33 -12.54
CA ALA A 9 -6.98 -7.95 -13.95
C ALA A 9 -6.24 -6.63 -14.16
N GLU A 10 -6.48 -5.62 -13.33
CA GLU A 10 -5.75 -4.35 -13.40
C GLU A 10 -4.25 -4.54 -13.12
N VAL A 11 -3.90 -5.37 -12.14
CA VAL A 11 -2.49 -5.65 -11.81
C VAL A 11 -1.82 -6.47 -12.89
N LEU A 12 -2.51 -7.43 -13.49
CA LEU A 12 -2.03 -8.18 -14.66
C LEU A 12 -1.69 -7.24 -15.81
N GLU A 13 -2.58 -6.31 -16.15
CA GLU A 13 -2.35 -5.33 -17.22
C GLU A 13 -1.20 -4.39 -16.88
N LEU A 14 -1.10 -3.95 -15.62
CA LEU A 14 0.00 -3.11 -15.17
C LEU A 14 1.35 -3.85 -15.27
N ARG A 15 1.41 -5.13 -14.86
CA ARG A 15 2.61 -5.97 -15.02
C ARG A 15 2.99 -6.13 -16.49
N ARG A 16 2.02 -6.42 -17.36
CA ARG A 16 2.24 -6.58 -18.81
C ARG A 16 2.81 -5.31 -19.43
N LYS A 17 2.30 -4.13 -19.06
CA LYS A 17 2.83 -2.83 -19.51
C LYS A 17 4.28 -2.59 -19.11
N LEU A 18 4.71 -3.14 -17.98
CA LEU A 18 6.11 -3.07 -17.52
C LEU A 18 7.01 -4.12 -18.18
N GLY A 19 6.46 -5.06 -18.96
CA GLY A 19 7.23 -6.13 -19.60
C GLY A 19 7.81 -7.16 -18.63
N LEU A 20 7.30 -7.22 -17.39
CA LEU A 20 7.85 -8.07 -16.32
C LEU A 20 7.13 -9.43 -16.24
N ASN A 21 7.89 -10.47 -15.90
CA ASN A 21 7.29 -11.74 -15.50
C ASN A 21 6.71 -11.66 -14.08
N GLN A 22 5.94 -12.68 -13.68
CA GLN A 22 5.27 -12.69 -12.37
C GLN A 22 6.27 -12.64 -11.20
N ARG A 23 7.41 -13.36 -11.29
CA ARG A 23 8.39 -13.36 -10.21
C ARG A 23 8.99 -11.97 -10.01
N GLU A 24 9.39 -11.32 -11.10
CA GLU A 24 9.97 -9.97 -11.09
C GLU A 24 9.00 -8.93 -10.54
N PHE A 25 7.75 -8.97 -11.01
CA PHE A 25 6.73 -8.01 -10.61
C PHE A 25 6.31 -8.16 -9.14
N TRP A 26 6.14 -9.39 -8.66
CA TRP A 26 5.61 -9.65 -7.32
C TRP A 26 6.68 -9.66 -6.21
N ALA A 27 7.97 -9.79 -6.56
CA ALA A 27 9.06 -9.84 -5.59
C ALA A 27 9.17 -8.59 -4.69
N PRO A 28 9.07 -7.34 -5.18
CA PRO A 28 9.10 -6.15 -4.31
C PRO A 28 7.96 -6.11 -3.29
N PHE A 29 6.83 -6.75 -3.62
CA PHE A 29 5.65 -6.84 -2.76
C PHE A 29 5.69 -8.05 -1.82
N GLN A 30 6.86 -8.66 -1.63
CA GLN A 30 7.08 -9.83 -0.76
C GLN A 30 6.11 -10.98 -1.08
N THR A 31 5.76 -11.13 -2.35
CA THR A 31 4.80 -12.13 -2.82
C THR A 31 5.52 -13.13 -3.72
N THR A 32 5.25 -14.42 -3.52
CA THR A 32 5.82 -15.48 -4.37
C THR A 32 5.22 -15.45 -5.78
N GLN A 33 5.92 -16.02 -6.76
CA GLN A 33 5.40 -16.10 -8.13
C GLN A 33 4.04 -16.84 -8.20
N SER A 34 3.89 -17.95 -7.47
CA SER A 34 2.63 -18.70 -7.41
C SER A 34 1.52 -17.95 -6.68
N GLY A 35 1.86 -17.14 -5.67
CA GLY A 35 0.91 -16.24 -5.01
C GLY A 35 0.41 -15.15 -5.95
N GLY A 36 1.35 -14.47 -6.63
CA GLY A 36 1.03 -13.44 -7.62
C GLY A 36 0.21 -13.95 -8.79
N SER A 37 0.50 -15.16 -9.28
CA SER A 37 -0.30 -15.82 -10.31
C SER A 37 -1.78 -15.99 -9.90
N ARG A 38 -2.05 -16.34 -8.64
CA ARG A 38 -3.43 -16.44 -8.12
C ARG A 38 -4.09 -15.07 -8.03
N TYR A 39 -3.35 -14.06 -7.59
CA TYR A 39 -3.85 -12.69 -7.52
C TYR A 39 -4.26 -12.14 -8.88
N GLU A 40 -3.53 -12.48 -9.94
CA GLU A 40 -3.83 -12.05 -11.30
C GLU A 40 -5.07 -12.72 -11.93
N SER A 41 -5.52 -13.86 -11.38
CA SER A 41 -6.46 -14.76 -12.08
C SER A 41 -7.72 -15.13 -11.31
N SER A 42 -7.66 -15.26 -9.98
CA SER A 42 -8.67 -16.04 -9.25
C SER A 42 -8.83 -15.67 -7.77
N ARG A 43 -7.99 -14.79 -7.22
CA ARG A 43 -8.00 -14.44 -5.80
C ARG A 43 -7.84 -12.95 -5.58
N ASP A 44 -8.57 -12.44 -4.59
CA ASP A 44 -8.38 -11.08 -4.10
C ASP A 44 -6.96 -10.86 -3.55
N ILE A 45 -6.40 -9.71 -3.89
CA ILE A 45 -5.09 -9.27 -3.39
C ILE A 45 -5.26 -8.84 -1.93
N PRO A 46 -4.46 -9.39 -0.98
CA PRO A 46 -4.55 -9.03 0.43
C PRO A 46 -4.34 -7.54 0.70
N ASN A 47 -5.05 -6.99 1.69
CA ASN A 47 -4.97 -5.58 2.06
C ASN A 47 -3.53 -5.05 2.25
N PRO A 48 -2.59 -5.77 2.89
CA PRO A 48 -1.21 -5.30 2.99
C PRO A 48 -0.54 -5.09 1.62
N VAL A 49 -0.81 -5.99 0.67
CA VAL A 49 -0.28 -5.89 -0.70
C VAL A 49 -0.95 -4.73 -1.45
N GLN A 50 -2.25 -4.50 -1.23
CA GLN A 50 -2.96 -3.32 -1.77
C GLN A 50 -2.30 -2.01 -1.32
N VAL A 51 -1.88 -1.91 -0.06
CA VAL A 51 -1.16 -0.72 0.45
C VAL A 51 0.14 -0.52 -0.32
N LEU A 52 0.94 -1.59 -0.49
CA LEU A 52 2.21 -1.50 -1.22
C LEU A 52 2.01 -1.13 -2.70
N LEU A 53 0.98 -1.68 -3.36
CA LEU A 53 0.62 -1.31 -4.73
C LEU A 53 0.23 0.17 -4.85
N ASN A 54 -0.48 0.72 -3.86
CA ASN A 54 -0.81 2.15 -3.84
C ASN A 54 0.43 3.03 -3.61
N ILE A 55 1.41 2.57 -2.83
CA ILE A 55 2.67 3.29 -2.64
C ILE A 55 3.48 3.27 -3.95
N ALA A 56 3.51 2.14 -4.67
CA ALA A 56 4.33 1.97 -5.86
C ALA A 56 3.77 2.63 -7.13
N PHE A 57 2.44 2.69 -7.31
CA PHE A 57 1.82 3.04 -8.60
C PHE A 57 0.85 4.23 -8.55
N ASN A 58 0.77 4.95 -7.43
CA ASN A 58 -0.06 6.15 -7.31
C ASN A 58 0.81 7.41 -7.20
N THR A 59 0.18 8.57 -7.02
CA THR A 59 0.90 9.84 -6.87
C THR A 59 1.67 9.91 -5.55
N ASP A 60 2.77 10.65 -5.54
CA ASP A 60 3.59 10.92 -4.33
C ASP A 60 2.75 11.49 -3.18
N ALA A 61 1.77 12.33 -3.50
CA ALA A 61 0.85 12.90 -2.52
C ALA A 61 0.05 11.80 -1.79
N LYS A 62 -0.42 10.78 -2.52
CA LYS A 62 -1.14 9.65 -1.92
C LYS A 62 -0.20 8.74 -1.15
N ALA A 63 1.00 8.45 -1.67
CA ALA A 63 2.00 7.67 -0.95
C ALA A 63 2.39 8.35 0.37
N THR A 64 2.58 9.66 0.36
CA THR A 64 2.87 10.47 1.56
C THR A 64 1.74 10.37 2.58
N ALA A 65 0.48 10.53 2.15
CA ALA A 65 -0.68 10.37 3.03
C ALA A 65 -0.75 8.97 3.67
N ILE A 66 -0.37 7.92 2.93
CA ILE A 66 -0.28 6.55 3.45
C ILE A 66 0.76 6.48 4.58
N PHE A 67 1.96 6.99 4.34
CA PHE A 67 3.04 6.99 5.34
C PHE A 67 2.71 7.81 6.57
N ASP A 68 2.11 8.98 6.41
CA ASP A 68 1.76 9.87 7.52
C ASP A 68 0.75 9.21 8.47
N GLU A 69 -0.28 8.56 7.92
CA GLU A 69 -1.28 7.84 8.72
C GLU A 69 -0.64 6.66 9.48
N LEU A 70 0.21 5.86 8.82
CA LEU A 70 0.92 4.75 9.46
C LEU A 70 1.91 5.23 10.54
N ARG A 71 2.62 6.34 10.30
CA ARG A 71 3.54 6.94 11.29
C ARG A 71 2.79 7.55 12.47
N ALA A 72 1.65 8.19 12.23
CA ALA A 72 0.79 8.70 13.30
C ALA A 72 0.27 7.56 14.19
N PHE A 73 -0.06 6.41 13.61
CA PHE A 73 -0.41 5.21 14.35
C PHE A 73 0.78 4.64 15.13
N GLY A 74 1.95 4.49 14.50
CA GLY A 74 3.16 3.94 15.13
C GLY A 74 3.81 4.84 16.18
N ASN A 75 3.55 6.16 16.16
CA ASN A 75 4.05 7.11 17.15
C ASN A 75 2.94 8.06 17.62
N PRO A 76 2.05 7.60 18.52
CA PRO A 76 0.88 8.37 18.95
C PRO A 76 1.24 9.61 19.79
N ARG A 77 2.47 9.70 20.33
CA ARG A 77 2.89 10.77 21.25
C ARG A 77 2.94 12.16 20.61
N LYS A 78 2.91 12.28 19.27
CA LYS A 78 2.73 13.57 18.59
C LYS A 78 1.31 14.16 18.72
N LYS A 79 0.32 13.41 19.22
CA LYS A 79 -1.03 13.93 19.53
C LYS A 79 -1.24 14.32 21.00
N ALA A 80 -0.30 14.05 21.90
CA ALA A 80 -0.45 14.31 23.33
C ALA A 80 0.53 15.41 23.80
N LYS A 81 0.18 16.67 23.50
CA LYS A 81 0.45 17.77 24.44
C LYS A 81 -0.85 18.56 24.58
N PRO A 82 -1.73 18.24 25.55
CA PRO A 82 -2.61 19.27 26.06
C PRO A 82 -1.70 20.34 26.68
N ALA A 83 -1.89 21.59 26.26
CA ALA A 83 -1.19 22.73 26.85
C ALA A 83 -1.35 22.70 28.39
N PRO A 84 -0.36 23.21 29.16
CA PRO A 84 -0.63 23.50 30.56
C PRO A 84 -1.78 24.50 30.57
N ARG A 85 -2.89 24.15 31.23
CA ARG A 85 -3.91 25.13 31.56
C ARG A 85 -3.28 26.02 32.62
N GLU A 86 -2.79 27.18 32.21
CA GLU A 86 -2.36 28.23 33.13
C GLU A 86 -3.59 28.79 33.85
N THR A 87 -3.46 28.81 35.18
CA THR A 87 -4.01 29.74 36.18
C THR A 87 -5.52 30.01 36.23
N GLU A 88 -6.11 29.62 37.35
CA GLU A 88 -6.66 30.55 38.35
C GLU A 88 -6.42 30.01 39.76
#